data_AF-A0A1V6IFP7-F1
#
_entry.id   AF-A0A1V6IFP7-F1
#
_cell.length_a   1.000
_cell.length_b   1.000
_cell.length_c   1.000
_cell.angle_alpha   90.00
_cell.angle_beta   90.00
_cell.angle_gamma   90.00
#
_symmetry.space_group_name_H-M   'P 1'
#
loop_
_entity.id
_entity.type
_entity.pdbx_description
1 polymer ?
#
loop_
_entity_poly.entity_id
_entity_poly.type
_entity_poly.pdbx_seq_one_letter_code
_entity_poly.pdbx_strand_id
1 'polypeptide(L)'
;MIKIEGIKLSCISCCVPDRYEFNKDLPDFDEERKQKIIESTGVVSRPVVDATQCTSDLVYQATVNLIKQTGIDPDQIGVMILVTQTPDYILPATSCI
;
A
#
# COMPACT_ATOMS: atom_id res chain seq x y z
N MET A 1 -0.63 0.87 -34.26
CA MET A 1 -0.59 0.47 -32.84
C MET A 1 0.78 0.86 -32.31
N ILE A 2 0.86 1.71 -31.29
CA ILE A 2 2.15 2.15 -30.74
C ILE A 2 2.74 0.97 -29.95
N LYS A 3 3.99 0.62 -30.24
CA LYS A 3 4.74 -0.42 -29.53
C LYS A 3 5.84 0.28 -28.73
N ILE A 4 5.90 0.02 -27.44
CA ILE A 4 6.93 0.58 -26.56
C ILE A 4 7.93 -0.53 -26.25
N GLU A 5 9.20 -0.30 -26.55
CA GLU A 5 10.28 -1.27 -26.40
C GLU A 5 11.22 -0.85 -25.26
N GLY A 6 11.99 -1.80 -24.72
CA GLY A 6 12.97 -1.52 -23.65
C GLY A 6 12.39 -1.36 -22.24
N ILE A 7 11.12 -1.70 -22.01
CA ILE A 7 10.49 -1.65 -20.68
C ILE A 7 10.69 -2.99 -19.96
N LYS A 8 11.03 -2.91 -18.66
CA LYS A 8 11.00 -4.05 -17.73
C LYS A 8 10.46 -3.63 -16.37
N LEU A 9 9.86 -4.57 -15.66
CA LEU A 9 9.65 -4.46 -14.22
C LEU A 9 10.92 -4.90 -13.51
N SER A 10 11.68 -3.96 -12.94
CA SER A 10 12.96 -4.25 -12.32
C SER A 10 12.83 -4.86 -10.92
N CYS A 11 11.89 -4.37 -10.13
CA CYS A 11 11.70 -4.77 -8.74
C CYS A 11 10.27 -4.43 -8.28
N ILE A 12 9.76 -5.18 -7.31
CA ILE A 12 8.56 -4.86 -6.55
C ILE A 12 8.94 -4.92 -5.07
N SER A 13 8.50 -3.92 -4.32
CA SER A 13 8.59 -3.88 -2.86
C SER A 13 7.22 -3.47 -2.30
N CYS A 14 6.90 -3.93 -1.09
CA CYS A 14 5.67 -3.58 -0.41
C CYS A 14 5.94 -3.20 1.05
N CYS A 15 5.01 -2.43 1.61
CA CYS A 15 4.91 -2.15 3.03
C CYS A 15 3.43 -2.28 3.41
N VAL A 16 3.17 -2.93 4.53
CA VAL A 16 1.84 -3.03 5.12
C VAL A 16 1.91 -2.53 6.57
N PRO A 17 0.83 -1.95 7.11
CA PRO A 17 0.74 -1.60 8.52
C PRO A 17 0.96 -2.81 9.43
N ASP A 18 1.50 -2.57 10.62
CA ASP A 18 1.75 -3.62 11.62
C ASP A 18 0.47 -4.06 12.36
N ARG A 19 -0.53 -3.18 12.46
CA ARG A 19 -1.80 -3.46 13.14
C ARG A 19 -2.76 -4.17 12.19
N TYR A 20 -3.40 -5.23 12.69
CA TYR A 20 -4.40 -6.01 11.96
C TYR A 20 -5.75 -6.00 12.66
N GLU A 21 -6.81 -5.89 11.86
CA GLU A 21 -8.19 -6.14 12.29
C GLU A 21 -8.66 -7.48 11.74
N PHE A 22 -9.25 -8.30 12.62
CA PHE A 22 -9.77 -9.62 12.27
C PHE A 22 -11.28 -9.57 12.12
N ASN A 23 -11.82 -10.21 11.09
CA ASN A 23 -13.26 -10.23 10.84
C ASN A 23 -14.03 -10.94 11.97
N LYS A 24 -13.41 -11.90 12.67
CA LYS A 24 -13.99 -12.55 13.86
C LYS A 24 -14.18 -11.61 15.06
N ASP A 25 -13.44 -10.51 15.12
CA ASP A 25 -13.41 -9.58 16.25
C ASP A 25 -14.25 -8.32 15.98
N LEU A 26 -14.97 -8.27 14.85
CA LEU A 26 -15.82 -7.12 14.50
C LEU A 26 -16.96 -6.96 15.52
N PRO A 27 -17.02 -5.83 16.26
CA PRO A 27 -17.94 -5.69 17.38
C PRO A 27 -19.42 -5.57 16.97
N ASP A 28 -19.67 -5.07 15.76
CA ASP A 28 -21.04 -4.75 15.28
C ASP A 28 -21.74 -5.93 14.57
N PHE A 29 -21.11 -7.11 14.53
CA PHE A 29 -21.65 -8.29 13.86
C PHE A 29 -21.79 -9.47 14.81
N ASP A 30 -22.83 -10.26 14.63
CA ASP A 30 -22.95 -11.57 15.28
C ASP A 30 -22.00 -12.60 14.64
N GLU A 31 -21.82 -13.74 15.30
CA GLU A 31 -20.89 -14.79 14.86
C GLU A 31 -21.26 -15.38 13.50
N GLU A 32 -22.55 -15.53 13.20
CA GLU A 32 -23.01 -16.04 11.90
C GLU A 32 -22.60 -15.08 10.77
N ARG A 33 -22.80 -13.77 10.96
CA ARG A 33 -22.44 -12.76 9.96
C ARG A 33 -20.93 -12.62 9.81
N LYS A 34 -20.16 -12.69 10.90
CA LYS A 34 -18.70 -12.71 10.84
C LYS A 34 -18.20 -13.90 10.02
N GLN A 35 -18.73 -15.09 10.27
CA GLN A 35 -18.37 -16.30 9.53
C GLN A 35 -18.74 -16.18 8.05
N LYS A 36 -19.94 -15.68 7.75
CA LYS A 36 -20.39 -15.46 6.37
C LYS A 36 -19.52 -14.47 5.62
N ILE A 37 -19.03 -13.41 6.26
CA ILE A 37 -18.09 -12.46 5.64
C ILE A 37 -16.78 -13.17 5.28
N ILE A 38 -16.21 -13.95 6.20
CA ILE A 38 -14.96 -14.69 5.95
C ILE A 38 -15.15 -15.69 4.80
N GLU A 39 -16.24 -16.45 4.81
CA GLU A 39 -16.54 -17.46 3.79
C GLU A 39 -16.80 -16.84 2.41
N SER A 40 -17.53 -15.72 2.35
CA SER A 40 -17.88 -15.08 1.08
C SER A 40 -16.76 -14.24 0.47
N THR A 41 -15.89 -13.64 1.29
CA THR A 41 -14.82 -12.76 0.82
C THR A 41 -13.44 -13.41 0.81
N GLY A 42 -13.25 -14.49 1.58
CA GLY A 42 -11.93 -15.10 1.85
C GLY A 42 -11.03 -14.28 2.78
N VAL A 43 -11.51 -13.14 3.30
CA VAL A 43 -10.71 -12.24 4.13
C VAL A 43 -10.87 -12.62 5.60
N VAL A 44 -9.79 -13.11 6.22
CA VAL A 44 -9.75 -13.42 7.66
C VAL A 44 -9.40 -12.17 8.48
N SER A 45 -8.44 -11.39 7.98
CA SER A 45 -7.97 -10.16 8.59
C SER A 45 -7.44 -9.21 7.53
N ARG A 46 -7.24 -7.95 7.91
CA ARG A 46 -6.65 -6.92 7.06
C ARG A 46 -5.75 -6.01 7.89
N PRO A 47 -4.62 -5.56 7.34
CA PRO A 47 -3.82 -4.54 8.00
C PRO A 47 -4.56 -3.21 7.97
N VAL A 48 -4.39 -2.42 9.01
CA VAL A 48 -5.02 -1.11 9.20
C VAL A 48 -4.00 -0.16 9.83
N VAL A 49 -3.92 1.05 9.31
CA VAL A 49 -3.08 2.11 9.87
C VAL A 49 -3.62 2.57 11.23
N ASP A 50 -2.76 3.19 12.04
CA ASP A 50 -3.21 4.03 13.14
C ASP A 50 -3.45 5.48 12.66
N ALA A 51 -3.91 6.35 13.57
CA ALA A 51 -4.23 7.74 13.24
C ALA A 51 -3.01 8.62 12.93
N THR A 52 -1.79 8.12 13.16
CA THR A 52 -0.54 8.84 12.97
C THR A 52 0.19 8.45 11.69
N GLN A 53 -0.32 7.45 10.95
CA GLN A 53 0.28 6.96 9.72
C GLN A 53 -0.59 7.30 8.50
N CYS A 54 0.05 7.92 7.51
CA CYS A 54 -0.54 8.33 6.24
C CYS A 54 -0.07 7.46 5.06
N THR A 55 -0.55 7.76 3.86
CA THR A 55 -0.18 7.00 2.65
C THR A 55 1.31 7.18 2.32
N SER A 56 1.84 8.39 2.48
CA SER A 56 3.27 8.67 2.24
C SER A 56 4.18 7.79 3.09
N ASP A 57 3.85 7.55 4.36
CA ASP A 57 4.66 6.73 5.26
C ASP A 57 4.83 5.30 4.72
N LEU A 58 3.73 4.68 4.28
CA LEU A 58 3.76 3.33 3.71
C LEU A 58 4.55 3.28 2.40
N VAL A 59 4.34 4.27 1.53
CA VAL A 59 5.03 4.37 0.23
C VAL A 59 6.52 4.62 0.43
N TYR A 60 6.88 5.49 1.39
CA TYR A 60 8.27 5.78 1.76
C TYR A 60 8.98 4.51 2.22
N GLN A 61 8.38 3.75 3.15
CA GLN A 61 8.98 2.50 3.63
C GLN A 61 9.11 1.45 2.50
N ALA A 62 8.09 1.31 1.65
CA ALA A 62 8.18 0.43 0.49
C ALA A 62 9.30 0.84 -0.48
N THR A 63 9.50 2.14 -0.69
CA THR A 63 10.53 2.72 -1.56
C THR A 63 11.92 2.56 -0.96
N VAL A 64 12.10 2.80 0.34
CA VAL A 64 13.36 2.53 1.06
C VAL A 64 13.75 1.05 0.91
N ASN A 65 12.78 0.14 1.06
CA ASN A 65 13.03 -1.29 0.86
C ASN A 65 13.40 -1.62 -0.59
N LEU A 66 12.75 -0.98 -1.57
CA LEU A 66 13.06 -1.15 -3.00
C LEU A 66 14.48 -0.68 -3.33
N ILE A 67 14.87 0.50 -2.84
CA ILE A 67 16.22 1.06 -3.03
C ILE A 67 17.26 0.13 -2.42
N LYS A 68 17.03 -0.36 -1.20
CA LYS A 68 17.92 -1.34 -0.55
C LYS A 68 18.07 -2.64 -1.35
N GLN A 69 16.98 -3.16 -1.92
CA GLN A 69 16.99 -4.40 -2.71
C GLN A 69 17.68 -4.25 -4.07
N THR A 70 17.46 -3.10 -4.72
CA THR A 70 17.96 -2.85 -6.09
C THR A 70 19.35 -2.24 -6.10
N GLY A 71 19.74 -1.54 -5.03
CA GLY A 71 20.93 -0.70 -5.01
C GLY A 71 20.85 0.48 -5.98
N ILE A 72 19.65 0.85 -6.45
CA ILE A 72 19.49 1.99 -7.36
C ILE A 72 19.87 3.28 -6.65
N ASP A 73 20.64 4.12 -7.33
CA ASP A 73 20.89 5.48 -6.89
C ASP A 73 19.60 6.30 -7.06
N PRO A 74 19.04 6.90 -5.98
CA PRO A 74 17.81 7.69 -6.06
C PRO A 74 17.87 8.81 -7.11
N ASP A 75 19.06 9.37 -7.36
CA ASP A 75 19.25 10.44 -8.35
C ASP A 75 19.06 9.96 -9.80
N GLN A 76 19.00 8.64 -10.03
CA GLN A 76 18.67 8.05 -11.35
C GLN A 76 17.16 7.94 -11.60
N ILE A 77 16.32 8.19 -10.59
CA ILE A 77 14.86 8.12 -10.72
C ILE A 77 14.37 9.41 -11.39
N GLY A 78 14.12 9.34 -12.71
CA GLY A 78 13.68 10.50 -13.48
C GLY A 78 12.22 10.92 -13.25
N VAL A 79 11.36 10.00 -12.80
CA VAL A 79 9.93 10.25 -12.57
C VAL A 79 9.44 9.38 -11.41
N MET A 80 8.67 9.98 -10.50
CA MET A 80 7.88 9.26 -9.50
C MET A 80 6.39 9.49 -9.76
N ILE A 81 5.63 8.39 -9.81
CA ILE A 81 4.17 8.43 -9.98
C ILE A 81 3.56 7.74 -8.76
N LEU A 82 2.77 8.49 -7.99
CA LEU A 82 1.99 7.95 -6.89
C LEU A 82 0.53 7.79 -7.32
N VAL A 83 0.06 6.54 -7.38
CA VAL A 83 -1.34 6.23 -7.64
C VAL A 83 -2.03 5.98 -6.31
N THR A 84 -2.87 6.92 -5.85
CA THR A 84 -3.60 6.81 -4.58
C THR A 84 -4.96 7.50 -4.61
N GLN A 85 -5.89 7.01 -3.80
CA GLN A 85 -7.19 7.66 -3.49
C GLN A 85 -7.23 8.26 -2.08
N THR A 86 -6.17 8.08 -1.29
CA THR A 86 -6.02 8.56 0.08
C THR A 86 -4.79 9.46 0.19
N PRO A 87 -4.71 10.57 -0.56
CA PRO A 87 -3.58 11.46 -0.46
C PRO A 87 -3.53 12.09 0.93
N ASP A 88 -2.32 12.37 1.41
CA ASP A 88 -2.09 12.98 2.73
C ASP A 88 -2.78 14.35 2.87
N TYR A 89 -2.81 15.11 1.77
CA TYR A 89 -3.45 16.40 1.69
C TYR A 89 -4.24 16.50 0.39
N ILE A 90 -5.21 17.42 0.36
CA ILE A 90 -5.88 17.82 -0.88
C ILE A 90 -4.86 18.47 -1.82
N LEU A 91 -3.95 19.28 -1.25
CA LEU A 91 -2.80 19.89 -1.90
C LEU A 91 -1.74 20.19 -0.83
N PRO A 92 -0.43 20.08 -1.14
CA PRO A 92 0.15 19.63 -2.40
C PRO A 92 -0.04 18.12 -2.65
N ALA A 93 0.33 17.65 -3.85
CA ALA A 93 0.30 16.22 -4.16
C ALA A 93 1.28 15.46 -3.27
N THR A 94 0.85 14.33 -2.70
CA THR A 94 1.68 13.49 -1.80
C THR A 94 2.97 13.00 -2.44
N SER A 95 3.03 12.86 -3.78
CA SER A 95 4.27 12.53 -4.49
C SER A 95 5.35 13.63 -4.42
N CYS A 96 5.02 14.82 -3.94
CA CYS A 96 5.94 15.96 -3.88
C CYS A 96 6.38 16.30 -2.45
N ILE A 97 5.94 15.51 -1.46
CA ILE A 97 6.16 15.71 -0.03
C ILE A 97 7.22 14.72 0.45
#